data_AF-A0A353DQR0-F1
#
_entry.id   AF-A0A353DQR0-F1
#
_cell.length_a   1.000
_cell.length_b   1.000
_cell.length_c   1.000
_cell.angle_alpha   90.00
_cell.angle_beta   90.00
_cell.angle_gamma   90.00
#
_symmetry.space_group_name_H-M   'P 1'
#
loop_
_entity.id
_entity.type
_entity.pdbx_description
1 polymer ?
#
loop_
_entity_poly.entity_id
_entity_poly.type
_entity_poly.pdbx_seq_one_letter_code
_entity_poly.pdbx_strand_id
1 'polypeptide(L)'
;MRTDTNRTLRRVFLTCLSVGFLVGGCTKESPADLLSQSKSLIQEKKYSDAITLLRQLMDKYPESEQAAEGQYMLGDTYIAFNKNFEQALNEYHVVVQNYPETRFAINAQFMIGYVLANFVGDYKQARMEYERFLELYSTEADSGLVQSVKFELENLGRDLNEIPQLKHISS
;
A
#
# COMPACT_ATOMS: atom_id res chain seq x y z
N MET A 1 -89.41 5.13 6.16
CA MET A 1 -90.04 4.74 4.89
C MET A 1 -89.05 5.12 3.78
N ARG A 2 -88.61 4.14 2.98
CA ARG A 2 -87.64 4.26 1.85
C ARG A 2 -88.12 5.33 0.84
N THR A 3 -87.25 6.04 0.12
CA THR A 3 -86.50 5.53 -1.04
C THR A 3 -85.41 6.51 -1.53
N ASP A 4 -84.37 5.93 -2.16
CA ASP A 4 -83.65 6.39 -3.36
C ASP A 4 -82.89 7.73 -3.35
N THR A 5 -81.76 7.96 -4.02
CA THR A 5 -80.80 7.20 -4.82
C THR A 5 -79.70 8.22 -5.16
N ASN A 6 -78.43 7.95 -4.91
CA ASN A 6 -77.45 8.13 -5.98
C ASN A 6 -76.19 7.30 -5.78
N ARG A 7 -75.98 6.44 -6.76
CA ARG A 7 -74.79 5.63 -6.97
C ARG A 7 -73.77 6.50 -7.69
N THR A 8 -72.53 6.47 -7.23
CA THR A 8 -71.41 6.21 -8.13
C THR A 8 -70.35 5.43 -7.38
N LEU A 9 -70.35 4.13 -7.66
CA LEU A 9 -69.21 3.27 -7.45
C LEU A 9 -68.02 3.81 -8.24
N ARG A 10 -66.88 3.98 -7.60
CA ARG A 10 -65.64 3.49 -8.20
C ARG A 10 -64.87 2.70 -7.16
N ARG A 11 -64.65 1.46 -7.56
CA ARG A 11 -64.26 0.28 -6.80
C ARG A 11 -62.79 0.02 -7.13
N VAL A 12 -62.04 -0.43 -6.13
CA VAL A 12 -60.78 -1.23 -6.22
C VAL A 12 -59.56 -0.41 -6.69
N PHE A 13 -58.42 -0.37 -5.99
CA PHE A 13 -57.61 -1.50 -5.54
C PHE A 13 -56.76 -1.20 -4.30
N LEU A 14 -56.72 -2.18 -3.39
CA LEU A 14 -55.58 -2.46 -2.53
C LEU A 14 -54.32 -2.57 -3.39
N THR A 15 -53.27 -1.82 -3.05
CA THR A 15 -51.92 -2.36 -3.04
C THR A 15 -51.20 -1.87 -1.79
N CYS A 16 -51.09 -2.76 -0.80
CA CYS A 16 -49.91 -2.77 0.06
C CYS A 16 -48.69 -2.93 -0.84
N LEU A 17 -47.82 -1.93 -0.89
CA LEU A 17 -46.40 -2.17 -1.12
C LEU A 17 -45.61 -1.35 -0.10
N SER A 18 -45.53 -1.91 1.10
CA SER A 18 -44.34 -1.79 1.92
C SER A 18 -43.16 -2.39 1.17
N VAL A 19 -42.32 -1.55 0.57
CA VAL A 19 -40.90 -1.82 0.37
C VAL A 19 -40.23 -0.51 0.73
N GLY A 20 -39.65 -0.36 1.91
CA GLY A 20 -38.62 -1.25 2.41
C GLY A 20 -37.29 -0.60 2.01
N PHE A 21 -36.72 0.09 2.99
CA PHE A 21 -35.37 0.62 3.04
C PHE A 21 -34.33 -0.35 2.41
N LEU A 22 -33.29 0.24 1.81
CA LEU A 22 -31.95 -0.33 1.59
C LEU A 22 -31.79 -1.44 0.54
N VAL A 23 -31.41 -1.03 -0.67
CA VAL A 23 -30.29 -1.70 -1.34
C VAL A 23 -29.23 -0.66 -1.65
N GLY A 24 -28.73 0.00 -0.59
CA GLY A 24 -27.34 0.42 -0.60
C GLY A 24 -26.54 -0.86 -0.59
N GLY A 25 -26.23 -1.40 -1.77
CA GLY A 25 -25.41 -2.59 -1.90
C GLY A 25 -24.05 -2.28 -1.30
N CYS A 26 -23.89 -2.56 -0.01
CA CYS A 26 -22.58 -2.71 0.60
C CYS A 26 -21.98 -3.95 -0.07
N THR A 27 -21.36 -3.77 -1.24
CA THR A 27 -20.27 -4.66 -1.61
C THR A 27 -19.28 -4.55 -0.46
N LYS A 28 -19.17 -5.60 0.35
CA LYS A 28 -18.10 -5.68 1.35
C LYS A 28 -16.80 -5.61 0.55
N GLU A 29 -16.18 -4.43 0.48
CA GLU A 29 -14.91 -4.23 -0.22
C GLU A 29 -13.92 -5.26 0.32
N SER A 30 -13.41 -6.14 -0.54
CA SER A 30 -12.41 -7.11 -0.10
C SER A 30 -11.03 -6.43 0.06
N PRO A 31 -10.08 -7.05 0.79
CA PRO A 31 -8.71 -6.55 0.83
C PRO A 31 -8.11 -6.38 -0.58
N ALA A 32 -8.42 -7.31 -1.48
CA ALA A 32 -7.97 -7.28 -2.87
C ALA A 32 -8.56 -6.10 -3.66
N ASP A 33 -9.83 -5.76 -3.42
CA ASP A 33 -10.48 -4.63 -4.09
C ASP A 33 -9.85 -3.30 -3.65
N LEU A 34 -9.62 -3.11 -2.35
CA LEU A 34 -8.98 -1.91 -1.81
C LEU A 34 -7.56 -1.74 -2.33
N LEU A 35 -6.79 -2.83 -2.38
CA LEU A 35 -5.43 -2.81 -2.90
C LEU A 35 -5.41 -2.51 -4.41
N SER A 36 -6.31 -3.12 -5.18
CA SER A 36 -6.42 -2.88 -6.63
C SER A 36 -6.79 -1.44 -6.95
N GLN A 37 -7.75 -0.87 -6.22
CA GLN A 37 -8.13 0.55 -6.37
C GLN A 37 -6.98 1.49 -5.99
N SER A 38 -6.28 1.20 -4.88
CA SER A 38 -5.10 1.97 -4.47
C SER A 38 -4.02 1.98 -5.55
N LYS A 39 -3.75 0.82 -6.17
CA LYS A 39 -2.82 0.70 -7.31
C LYS A 39 -3.23 1.57 -8.50
N SER A 40 -4.52 1.58 -8.86
CA SER A 40 -5.03 2.44 -9.94
C SER A 40 -4.82 3.92 -9.63
N LEU A 41 -5.12 4.35 -8.40
CA LEU A 41 -4.92 5.73 -7.97
C LEU A 41 -3.45 6.15 -8.01
N ILE A 42 -2.52 5.27 -7.63
CA ILE A 42 -1.08 5.52 -7.74
C ILE A 42 -0.66 5.70 -9.20
N GLN A 43 -1.16 4.86 -10.11
CA GLN A 43 -0.89 4.98 -11.56
C GLN A 43 -1.44 6.30 -12.12
N GLU A 44 -2.59 6.75 -11.64
CA GLU A 44 -3.19 8.05 -11.96
C GLU A 44 -2.52 9.23 -11.22
N LYS A 45 -1.49 8.97 -10.40
CA LYS A 45 -0.79 9.96 -9.56
C LYS A 45 -1.70 10.66 -8.53
N LYS A 46 -2.85 10.07 -8.22
CA LYS A 46 -3.78 10.50 -7.17
C LYS A 46 -3.32 9.97 -5.81
N TYR A 47 -2.14 10.41 -5.39
CA TYR A 47 -1.45 9.83 -4.25
C TYR A 47 -2.22 10.03 -2.93
N SER A 48 -2.88 11.17 -2.72
CA SER A 48 -3.69 11.42 -1.51
C SER A 48 -4.84 10.43 -1.36
N ASP A 49 -5.52 10.12 -2.47
CA ASP A 49 -6.64 9.17 -2.49
C ASP A 49 -6.11 7.74 -2.27
N ALA A 50 -4.98 7.40 -2.91
CA ALA A 50 -4.32 6.11 -2.70
C ALA A 50 -3.91 5.91 -1.23
N ILE A 51 -3.29 6.91 -0.59
CA ILE A 51 -2.93 6.87 0.82
C ILE A 51 -4.15 6.59 1.69
N THR A 52 -5.29 7.22 1.38
CA THR A 52 -6.53 7.02 2.12
C THR A 52 -7.03 5.58 2.01
N LEU A 53 -7.06 5.01 0.80
CA LEU A 53 -7.50 3.63 0.59
C LEU A 53 -6.53 2.59 1.17
N LEU A 54 -5.22 2.84 1.10
CA LEU A 54 -4.22 2.01 1.73
C LEU A 54 -4.43 2.00 3.25
N ARG A 55 -4.54 3.17 3.91
CA ARG A 55 -4.83 3.22 5.36
C ARG A 55 -6.10 2.45 5.73
N GLN A 56 -7.16 2.60 4.94
CA GLN A 56 -8.40 1.84 5.11
C GLN A 56 -8.20 0.32 4.98
N LEU A 57 -7.33 -0.14 4.06
CA LEU A 57 -7.00 -1.56 3.90
C LEU A 57 -6.35 -2.13 5.17
N MET A 58 -5.34 -1.45 5.70
CA MET A 58 -4.68 -1.89 6.94
C MET A 58 -5.62 -1.81 8.15
N ASP A 59 -6.50 -0.80 8.22
CA ASP A 59 -7.47 -0.66 9.33
C ASP A 59 -8.52 -1.78 9.33
N LYS A 60 -9.01 -2.18 8.15
CA LYS A 60 -10.07 -3.19 8.03
C LYS A 60 -9.55 -4.62 8.00
N TYR A 61 -8.35 -4.84 7.48
CA TYR A 61 -7.82 -6.17 7.18
C TYR A 61 -6.36 -6.34 7.62
N PRO A 62 -6.01 -6.02 8.88
CA PRO A 62 -4.61 -5.93 9.35
C PRO A 62 -3.83 -7.25 9.31
N GLU A 63 -4.48 -8.40 9.17
CA GLU A 63 -3.82 -9.71 9.10
C GLU A 63 -3.71 -10.27 7.66
N SER A 64 -4.23 -9.53 6.67
CA SER A 64 -4.21 -9.98 5.28
C SER A 64 -2.86 -9.76 4.62
N GLU A 65 -2.49 -10.63 3.67
CA GLU A 65 -1.29 -10.43 2.84
C GLU A 65 -1.37 -9.11 2.05
N GLN A 66 -2.58 -8.71 1.64
CA GLN A 66 -2.82 -7.43 0.98
C GLN A 66 -2.54 -6.23 1.89
N ALA A 67 -2.76 -6.34 3.21
CA ALA A 67 -2.38 -5.28 4.14
C ALA A 67 -0.87 -5.15 4.26
N ALA A 68 -0.11 -6.26 4.22
CA ALA A 68 1.35 -6.21 4.14
C ALA A 68 1.82 -5.51 2.85
N GLU A 69 1.23 -5.88 1.70
CA GLU A 69 1.51 -5.22 0.43
C GLU A 69 1.14 -3.73 0.46
N GLY A 70 -0.05 -3.42 0.97
CA GLY A 70 -0.58 -2.07 1.05
C GLY A 70 0.27 -1.16 1.95
N GLN A 71 0.72 -1.68 3.08
CA GLN A 71 1.61 -0.98 4.00
C GLN A 71 2.97 -0.67 3.35
N TYR A 72 3.53 -1.63 2.60
CA TYR A 72 4.75 -1.40 1.81
C TYR A 72 4.53 -0.35 0.72
N MET A 73 3.43 -0.47 -0.04
CA MET A 73 3.06 0.50 -1.08
C MET A 73 2.78 1.89 -0.52
N LEU A 74 2.33 2.00 0.73
CA LEU A 74 2.13 3.29 1.40
C LEU A 74 3.47 4.02 1.57
N GLY A 75 4.54 3.29 1.89
CA GLY A 75 5.91 3.81 1.90
C GLY A 75 6.35 4.34 0.53
N ASP A 76 6.20 3.53 -0.53
CA ASP A 76 6.50 3.93 -1.91
C ASP A 76 5.69 5.18 -2.33
N THR A 77 4.43 5.24 -1.92
CA THR A 77 3.52 6.33 -2.23
C THR A 77 3.96 7.64 -1.55
N TYR A 78 4.47 7.59 -0.32
CA TYR A 78 5.03 8.77 0.34
C TYR A 78 6.28 9.31 -0.35
N ILE A 79 7.14 8.43 -0.88
CA ILE A 79 8.27 8.84 -1.71
C ILE A 79 7.77 9.53 -2.98
N ALA A 80 6.79 8.93 -3.68
CA ALA A 80 6.28 9.43 -4.94
C ALA A 80 5.50 10.75 -4.81
N PHE A 81 4.74 10.94 -3.73
CA PHE A 81 3.84 12.08 -3.57
C PHE A 81 4.59 13.40 -3.37
N ASN A 82 5.50 13.43 -2.38
CA ASN A 82 6.16 14.65 -1.96
C ASN A 82 7.58 14.39 -1.43
N LYS A 83 8.20 13.26 -1.81
CA LYS A 83 9.51 12.85 -1.30
C LYS A 83 9.55 12.82 0.22
N ASN A 84 8.44 12.40 0.85
CA ASN A 84 8.35 12.33 2.30
C ASN A 84 9.02 11.05 2.80
N PHE A 85 10.35 11.11 2.82
CA PHE A 85 11.22 10.00 3.21
C PHE A 85 11.03 9.60 4.67
N GLU A 86 10.68 10.55 5.55
CA GLU A 86 10.38 10.26 6.95
C GLU A 86 9.16 9.34 7.08
N GLN A 87 8.05 9.71 6.42
CA GLN A 87 6.86 8.86 6.42
C GLN A 87 7.15 7.53 5.71
N ALA A 88 7.87 7.54 4.58
CA ALA A 88 8.22 6.30 3.90
C ALA A 88 8.97 5.31 4.80
N LEU A 89 9.99 5.79 5.51
CA LEU A 89 10.75 4.97 6.48
C LEU A 89 9.85 4.43 7.59
N ASN A 90 8.98 5.27 8.16
CA ASN A 90 8.03 4.83 9.19
C ASN A 90 7.16 3.68 8.67
N GLU A 91 6.58 3.83 7.47
CA GLU A 91 5.67 2.83 6.93
C GLU A 91 6.40 1.53 6.57
N TYR A 92 7.65 1.58 6.07
CA TYR A 92 8.46 0.37 5.86
C TYR A 92 8.86 -0.32 7.17
N HIS A 93 9.21 0.43 8.22
CA HIS A 93 9.47 -0.16 9.54
C HIS A 93 8.24 -0.87 10.10
N VAL A 94 7.05 -0.31 9.88
CA VAL A 94 5.78 -0.98 10.22
C VAL A 94 5.63 -2.29 9.44
N VAL A 95 6.07 -2.36 8.17
CA VAL A 95 6.05 -3.63 7.42
C VAL A 95 6.92 -4.69 8.09
N VAL A 96 8.17 -4.35 8.39
CA VAL A 96 9.12 -5.28 9.02
C VAL A 96 8.63 -5.73 10.40
N GLN A 97 7.99 -4.84 11.15
CA GLN A 97 7.50 -5.13 12.50
C GLN A 97 6.23 -5.99 12.50
N ASN A 98 5.25 -5.66 11.65
CA ASN A 98 3.91 -6.25 11.71
C ASN A 98 3.71 -7.40 10.73
N TYR A 99 4.51 -7.48 9.66
CA TYR A 99 4.41 -8.51 8.62
C TYR A 99 5.74 -9.24 8.35
N PRO A 100 6.50 -9.65 9.38
CA PRO A 100 7.88 -10.14 9.25
C PRO A 100 8.02 -11.36 8.33
N GLU A 101 7.01 -12.22 8.27
CA GLU A 101 7.00 -13.46 7.48
C GLU A 101 6.65 -13.26 6.00
N THR A 102 6.39 -12.02 5.58
CA THR A 102 5.97 -11.73 4.20
C THR A 102 7.14 -11.30 3.34
N ARG A 103 7.07 -11.55 2.03
CA ARG A 103 8.04 -11.01 1.06
C ARG A 103 8.16 -9.48 1.12
N PHE A 104 7.12 -8.80 1.62
CA PHE A 104 7.11 -7.34 1.77
C PHE A 104 8.00 -6.88 2.92
N ALA A 105 8.22 -7.68 3.96
CA ALA A 105 9.20 -7.36 5.00
C ALA A 105 10.64 -7.43 4.47
N ILE A 106 10.95 -8.43 3.62
CA ILE A 106 12.24 -8.52 2.92
C ILE A 106 12.47 -7.24 2.09
N ASN A 107 11.50 -6.88 1.24
CA ASN A 107 11.59 -5.68 0.41
C ASN A 107 11.65 -4.40 1.24
N ALA A 108 10.85 -4.29 2.31
CA ALA A 108 10.85 -3.13 3.20
C ALA A 108 12.20 -2.94 3.89
N GLN A 109 12.83 -4.01 4.39
CA GLN A 109 14.16 -3.96 5.00
C GLN A 109 15.21 -3.43 4.02
N PHE A 110 15.16 -3.87 2.76
CA PHE A 110 15.99 -3.30 1.70
C PHE A 110 15.71 -1.82 1.49
N MET A 111 14.42 -1.45 1.36
CA MET A 111 14.01 -0.08 1.08
C MET A 111 14.36 0.90 2.20
N ILE A 112 14.36 0.47 3.47
CA ILE A 112 14.83 1.27 4.60
C ILE A 112 16.30 1.67 4.37
N GLY A 113 17.18 0.69 4.12
CA GLY A 113 18.58 0.96 3.81
C GLY A 113 18.75 1.86 2.58
N TYR A 114 17.98 1.58 1.53
CA TYR A 114 18.02 2.34 0.28
C TYR A 114 17.63 3.81 0.46
N VAL A 115 16.55 4.08 1.18
CA VAL A 115 16.10 5.46 1.43
C VAL A 115 17.11 6.21 2.29
N LEU A 116 17.65 5.56 3.32
CA LEU A 116 18.69 6.14 4.18
C LEU A 116 19.93 6.51 3.38
N ALA A 117 20.40 5.64 2.49
CA ALA A 117 21.58 5.88 1.68
C ALA A 117 21.36 6.95 0.61
N ASN A 118 20.28 6.83 -0.16
CA ASN A 118 20.15 7.56 -1.42
C ASN A 118 19.35 8.86 -1.31
N PHE A 119 18.53 9.02 -0.28
CA PHE A 119 17.68 10.19 -0.12
C PHE A 119 17.95 10.98 1.15
N VAL A 120 18.24 10.28 2.26
CA VAL A 120 18.54 10.94 3.55
C VAL A 120 20.04 11.25 3.67
N GLY A 121 20.91 10.41 3.10
CA GLY A 121 22.36 10.52 3.24
C GLY A 121 22.89 10.02 4.57
N ASP A 122 22.11 9.27 5.34
CA ASP A 122 22.55 8.63 6.57
C ASP A 122 23.18 7.27 6.26
N TYR A 123 24.41 7.31 5.76
CA TYR A 123 25.14 6.09 5.37
C TYR A 123 25.43 5.17 6.54
N LYS A 124 25.49 5.71 7.77
CA LYS A 124 25.72 4.89 8.97
C LYS A 124 24.49 4.03 9.24
N GLN A 125 23.30 4.62 9.25
CA GLN A 125 22.06 3.86 9.41
C GLN A 125 21.81 2.94 8.22
N ALA A 126 22.03 3.41 6.98
CA ALA A 126 21.89 2.56 5.80
C ALA A 126 22.73 1.27 5.88
N ARG A 127 24.00 1.39 6.32
CA ARG A 127 24.87 0.23 6.55
C ARG A 127 24.26 -0.77 7.55
N MET A 128 23.78 -0.28 8.70
CA MET A 128 23.20 -1.14 9.72
C MET A 128 21.97 -1.89 9.18
N GLU A 129 21.12 -1.22 8.41
CA GLU A 129 19.89 -1.81 7.88
C GLU A 129 20.16 -2.81 6.74
N TYR A 130 21.18 -2.58 5.93
CA TYR A 130 21.66 -3.55 4.94
C TYR A 130 22.35 -4.77 5.57
N GLU A 131 23.15 -4.58 6.62
CA GLU A 131 23.74 -5.69 7.37
C GLU A 131 22.65 -6.54 8.03
N ARG A 132 21.62 -5.89 8.61
CA ARG A 132 20.42 -6.57 9.12
C ARG A 132 19.66 -7.33 8.03
N PHE A 133 19.54 -6.78 6.83
CA PHE A 133 18.96 -7.52 5.71
C PHE A 133 19.72 -8.83 5.44
N LEU A 134 21.06 -8.77 5.39
CA LEU A 134 21.87 -9.96 5.13
C LEU A 134 21.77 -10.98 6.26
N GLU A 135 21.67 -10.52 7.51
CA GLU A 135 21.48 -11.38 8.67
C GLU A 135 20.14 -12.12 8.63
N LEU A 136 19.05 -11.40 8.36
CA LEU A 136 17.69 -11.94 8.48
C LEU A 136 17.19 -12.64 7.21
N TYR A 137 17.54 -12.13 6.04
CA TYR A 137 16.85 -12.50 4.79
C TYR A 137 17.77 -13.07 3.70
N SER A 138 19.08 -13.16 3.89
CA SER A 138 20.00 -13.58 2.80
C SER A 138 19.76 -14.99 2.26
N THR A 139 19.11 -15.86 3.02
CA THR A 139 18.75 -17.22 2.59
C THR A 139 17.38 -17.30 1.92
N GLU A 140 16.50 -16.34 2.17
CA GLU A 140 15.10 -16.33 1.70
C GLU A 140 14.90 -15.38 0.51
N ALA A 141 15.64 -14.26 0.50
CA ALA A 141 15.56 -13.24 -0.53
C ALA A 141 16.06 -13.77 -1.89
N ASP A 142 15.52 -13.19 -2.96
CA ASP A 142 16.05 -13.43 -4.30
C ASP A 142 17.54 -13.10 -4.37
N SER A 143 18.31 -13.94 -5.07
CA SER A 143 19.76 -13.78 -5.18
C SER A 143 20.17 -12.42 -5.73
N GLY A 144 19.37 -11.84 -6.64
CA GLY A 144 19.60 -10.50 -7.17
C GLY A 144 19.49 -9.43 -6.10
N LEU A 145 18.49 -9.50 -5.23
CA LEU A 145 18.33 -8.55 -4.12
C LEU A 145 19.48 -8.67 -3.10
N VAL A 146 19.94 -9.87 -2.82
CA VAL A 146 21.14 -10.09 -1.98
C VAL A 146 22.38 -9.46 -2.61
N GLN A 147 22.56 -9.59 -3.93
CA GLN A 147 23.67 -8.93 -4.62
C GLN A 147 23.52 -7.40 -4.62
N SER A 148 22.30 -6.88 -4.77
CA SER A 148 22.04 -5.44 -4.64
C SER A 148 22.46 -4.92 -3.26
N VAL A 149 22.10 -5.60 -2.17
CA VAL A 149 22.50 -5.19 -0.82
C VAL A 149 24.01 -5.18 -0.64
N LYS A 150 24.71 -6.21 -1.14
CA LYS A 150 26.18 -6.25 -1.10
C LYS A 150 26.80 -5.11 -1.90
N PHE A 151 26.28 -4.87 -3.10
CA PHE A 151 26.72 -3.78 -3.95
C PHE A 151 26.54 -2.41 -3.29
N GLU A 152 25.38 -2.16 -2.67
CA GLU A 152 25.12 -0.92 -1.93
C GLU A 152 26.11 -0.77 -0.77
N LEU A 153 26.31 -1.80 0.06
CA LEU A 153 27.26 -1.79 1.18
C LEU A 153 28.71 -1.47 0.78
N GLU A 154 29.14 -1.98 -0.38
CA GLU A 154 30.48 -1.75 -0.94
C GLU A 154 30.67 -0.32 -1.45
N ASN A 155 29.59 0.34 -1.87
CA ASN A 155 29.61 1.63 -2.55
C ASN A 155 28.91 2.76 -1.78
N LEU A 156 28.47 2.52 -0.53
CA LEU A 156 27.85 3.53 0.32
C LEU A 156 28.68 4.82 0.38
N GLY A 157 28.04 5.92 -0.01
CA GLY A 157 28.63 7.27 0.01
C GLY A 157 29.67 7.54 -1.09
N ARG A 158 29.89 6.61 -2.03
CA ARG A 158 30.75 6.84 -3.20
C ARG A 158 30.02 7.61 -4.29
N ASP A 159 30.77 8.41 -5.04
CA ASP A 159 30.23 9.03 -6.25
C ASP A 159 30.06 7.98 -7.36
N LEU A 160 29.01 8.10 -8.17
CA LEU A 160 28.72 7.15 -9.24
C LEU A 160 29.88 7.01 -10.24
N ASN A 161 30.64 8.08 -10.47
CA ASN A 161 31.79 8.07 -11.39
C ASN A 161 32.99 7.28 -10.85
N GLU A 162 33.01 7.02 -9.54
CA GLU A 162 34.06 6.25 -8.86
C GLU A 162 33.78 4.74 -8.91
N ILE A 163 32.57 4.34 -9.30
CA ILE A 163 32.14 2.93 -9.36
C ILE A 163 32.41 2.39 -10.77
N PRO A 164 33.42 1.51 -10.97
CA PRO A 164 33.83 1.09 -12.31
C PRO A 164 32.70 0.46 -13.14
N GLN A 165 31.78 -0.26 -12.49
CA GLN A 165 30.64 -0.90 -13.15
C GLN A 165 29.56 0.10 -13.60
N LEU A 166 29.50 1.29 -12.99
CA LEU A 166 28.46 2.31 -13.25
C LEU A 166 28.99 3.54 -14.00
N LYS A 167 30.29 3.60 -14.28
CA LYS A 167 30.90 4.75 -14.96
C LYS A 167 30.29 5.07 -16.34
N HIS A 168 29.63 4.10 -16.97
CA HIS A 168 29.02 4.26 -18.29
C HIS A 168 27.58 4.82 -18.27
N ILE A 169 26.94 4.89 -17.10
CA ILE A 169 25.55 5.37 -16.97
C ILE A 169 25.46 6.84 -16.54
N SER A 170 26.55 7.41 -16.00
CA SER A 170 26.60 8.79 -15.51
C SER A 170 27.10 9.81 -16.54
N SER A 171 27.37 9.38 -17.79
CA SER A 171 27.89 10.21 -18.89
C SER A 171 26.82 10.74 -19.83
#